data_AF-A0A250EC56-F1
#
_entry.id   AF-A0A250EC56-F1
#
_cell.length_a   1.000
_cell.length_b   1.000
_cell.length_c   1.000
_cell.angle_alpha   90.00
_cell.angle_beta   90.00
_cell.angle_gamma   90.00
#
_symmetry.space_group_name_H-M   'P 1'
#
loop_
_entity.id
_entity.type
_entity.pdbx_description
1 polymer ?
#
loop_
_entity_poly.entity_id
_entity_poly.type
_entity_poly.pdbx_seq_one_letter_code
_entity_poly.pdbx_strand_id
1 'polypeptide(L)'
;MSLKINSNYASTIAFIALCFFYFFLTWLSEFFLNTQELLLSSLSEQLTTEQIEKVLDFQNKWQWVRYLAMPVLLLLKISVVALLLDIGCFFFNKKLLYKQLFDIVLRAEFIFLLVPVLKIGWFYFFQKDFTLEDLQFFYPLSALNITGYQGIDIWFIYPFQVLNLFEAFYWWFLAHQLDKIFNEQKEKGLSIVASGYGVGLLLWIVGVMFFTLNNA
;
A
#
# COMPACT_ATOMS: atom_id res chain seq x y z
N MET A 1 -13.08 -29.15 -21.18
CA MET A 1 -13.70 -27.86 -21.56
C MET A 1 -13.06 -26.76 -20.72
N SER A 2 -11.89 -26.27 -21.15
CA SER A 2 -11.19 -25.20 -20.44
C SER A 2 -11.88 -23.87 -20.77
N LEU A 3 -12.55 -23.28 -19.79
CA LEU A 3 -13.02 -21.91 -19.88
C LEU A 3 -11.80 -21.00 -20.04
N LYS A 4 -11.47 -20.68 -21.29
CA LYS A 4 -10.55 -19.61 -21.65
C LYS A 4 -11.26 -18.31 -21.31
N ILE A 5 -11.25 -17.94 -20.02
CA ILE A 5 -11.71 -16.64 -19.56
C ILE A 5 -10.89 -15.62 -20.35
N ASN A 6 -11.56 -14.86 -21.21
CA ASN A 6 -10.96 -13.83 -22.02
C ASN A 6 -10.16 -12.90 -21.09
N SER A 7 -8.87 -12.64 -21.37
CA SER A 7 -7.95 -12.08 -20.36
C SER A 7 -8.40 -10.73 -19.82
N ASN A 8 -9.22 -9.98 -20.57
CA ASN A 8 -9.87 -8.75 -20.09
C ASN A 8 -10.76 -8.99 -18.86
N TYR A 9 -11.63 -10.01 -18.88
CA TYR A 9 -12.54 -10.26 -17.76
C TYR A 9 -11.80 -10.75 -16.52
N ALA A 10 -10.72 -11.51 -16.69
CA ALA A 10 -9.91 -11.99 -15.57
C ALA A 10 -9.29 -10.82 -14.77
N SER A 11 -8.75 -9.81 -15.45
CA SER A 11 -8.17 -8.64 -14.78
C SER A 11 -9.22 -7.79 -14.08
N THR A 12 -10.38 -7.59 -14.70
CA THR A 12 -11.50 -6.88 -14.05
C THR A 12 -11.97 -7.62 -12.80
N ILE A 13 -12.13 -8.94 -12.87
CA ILE A 13 -12.52 -9.77 -11.71
C ILE A 13 -11.46 -9.68 -10.61
N ALA A 14 -10.18 -9.77 -10.95
CA ALA A 14 -9.09 -9.66 -9.98
C ALA A 14 -9.06 -8.29 -9.29
N PHE A 15 -9.31 -7.20 -10.03
CA PHE A 15 -9.39 -5.86 -9.45
C PHE A 15 -10.60 -5.71 -8.51
N ILE A 16 -11.77 -6.20 -8.90
CA ILE A 16 -12.97 -6.20 -8.04
C ILE A 16 -12.70 -7.01 -6.77
N ALA A 17 -12.08 -8.19 -6.89
CA ALA A 17 -11.71 -9.02 -5.75
C ALA A 17 -10.71 -8.30 -4.83
N LEU A 18 -9.71 -7.62 -5.39
CA LEU A 18 -8.74 -6.83 -4.63
C LEU A 18 -9.44 -5.73 -3.82
N CYS A 19 -10.31 -4.94 -4.46
CA CYS A 19 -11.11 -3.91 -3.79
C CYS A 19 -11.97 -4.51 -2.67
N PHE A 20 -12.66 -5.63 -2.95
CA PHE A 20 -13.47 -6.32 -1.95
C PHE A 20 -12.63 -6.74 -0.74
N PHE A 21 -11.46 -7.35 -0.94
CA PHE A 21 -10.59 -7.76 0.17
C PHE A 21 -10.10 -6.58 0.99
N TYR A 22 -9.72 -5.46 0.35
CA TYR A 22 -9.34 -4.27 1.10
C TYR A 22 -10.49 -3.68 1.91
N PHE A 23 -11.71 -3.61 1.35
CA PHE A 23 -12.88 -3.17 2.12
C PHE A 23 -13.17 -4.10 3.29
N PHE A 24 -13.12 -5.41 3.04
CA PHE A 24 -13.32 -6.42 4.06
C PHE A 24 -12.28 -6.29 5.18
N LEU A 25 -11.00 -6.12 4.86
CA LEU A 25 -9.92 -5.95 5.84
C LEU A 25 -10.01 -4.61 6.58
N THR A 26 -10.47 -3.55 5.92
CA THR A 26 -10.71 -2.25 6.57
C THR A 26 -11.83 -2.37 7.59
N TRP A 27 -12.95 -3.01 7.20
CA TRP A 27 -14.06 -3.30 8.11
C TRP A 27 -13.62 -4.19 9.27
N LEU A 28 -12.84 -5.23 9.00
CA LEU A 28 -12.29 -6.14 10.01
C LEU A 28 -11.38 -5.38 11.00
N SER A 29 -10.56 -4.46 10.49
CA SER A 29 -9.71 -3.61 11.32
C SER A 29 -10.53 -2.69 12.21
N GLU A 30 -11.57 -2.03 11.68
CA GLU A 30 -12.46 -1.18 12.47
C GLU A 30 -13.18 -1.99 13.56
N PHE A 31 -13.61 -3.21 13.24
CA PHE A 31 -14.30 -4.10 14.17
C PHE A 31 -13.41 -4.60 15.32
N PHE A 32 -12.17 -5.03 15.04
CA PHE A 32 -11.30 -5.62 16.06
C PHE A 32 -10.45 -4.61 16.82
N LEU A 33 -10.04 -3.50 16.18
CA LEU A 33 -9.09 -2.54 16.77
C LEU A 33 -9.77 -1.29 17.33
N ASN A 34 -11.11 -1.22 17.25
CA ASN A 34 -11.93 -0.14 17.78
C ASN A 34 -11.41 1.26 17.42
N THR A 35 -10.98 1.43 16.17
CA THR A 35 -10.23 2.60 15.69
C THR A 35 -10.94 3.94 15.90
N GLN A 36 -12.28 3.91 15.97
CA GLN A 36 -13.08 5.11 16.23
C GLN A 36 -12.90 5.63 17.66
N GLU A 37 -12.82 4.75 18.65
CA GLU A 37 -12.60 5.14 20.05
C GLU A 37 -11.19 5.72 20.25
N LEU A 38 -10.18 5.13 19.59
CA LEU A 38 -8.80 5.65 19.58
C LEU A 38 -8.71 7.02 18.92
N LEU A 39 -9.48 7.24 17.85
CA LEU A 39 -9.56 8.55 17.20
C LEU A 39 -10.25 9.57 18.11
N LEU A 40 -11.37 9.21 18.74
CA LEU A 40 -12.12 10.08 19.64
C LEU A 40 -11.32 10.46 20.88
N SER A 41 -10.63 9.51 21.49
CA SER A 41 -9.74 9.77 22.64
C SER A 41 -8.63 10.75 22.25
N SER A 42 -7.93 10.50 21.13
CA SER A 42 -6.90 11.40 20.62
C SER A 42 -7.41 12.80 20.29
N LEU A 43 -8.60 12.93 19.69
CA LEU A 43 -9.20 14.24 19.43
C LEU A 43 -9.65 14.94 20.71
N SER A 44 -10.15 14.21 21.71
CA SER A 44 -10.61 14.78 22.98
C SER A 44 -9.49 15.40 23.83
N GLU A 45 -8.25 14.95 23.62
CA GLU A 45 -7.07 15.55 24.24
C GLU A 45 -6.71 16.91 23.62
N GLN A 46 -7.12 17.17 22.37
CA GLN A 46 -6.67 18.34 21.60
C GLN A 46 -7.80 19.33 21.29
N LEU A 47 -9.06 18.91 21.31
CA LEU A 47 -10.22 19.67 20.82
C LEU A 47 -11.35 19.76 21.86
N THR A 48 -12.18 20.80 21.73
CA THR A 48 -13.42 20.92 22.52
C THR A 48 -14.52 20.00 21.99
N THR A 49 -15.52 19.71 22.82
CA THR A 49 -16.68 18.87 22.44
C THR A 49 -17.40 19.39 21.20
N GLU A 50 -17.62 20.70 21.09
CA GLU A 50 -18.25 21.32 19.91
C GLU A 50 -17.41 21.17 18.62
N GLN A 51 -16.09 21.16 18.73
CA GLN A 51 -15.21 20.94 17.58
C GLN A 51 -15.23 19.46 17.14
N ILE A 52 -15.28 18.54 18.10
CA ILE A 52 -15.39 17.10 17.84
C ILE A 52 -16.69 16.78 17.12
N GLU A 53 -17.82 17.32 17.56
CA GLU A 53 -19.12 17.13 16.89
C GLU A 53 -19.08 17.59 15.43
N LYS A 54 -18.48 18.77 15.15
CA LYS A 54 -18.32 19.27 13.78
C LYS A 54 -17.44 18.35 12.91
N VAL A 55 -16.38 17.79 13.48
CA VAL A 55 -15.50 16.85 12.77
C VAL A 55 -16.24 15.55 12.46
N LEU A 56 -17.00 15.01 13.42
CA LEU A 56 -17.78 13.79 13.23
C LEU A 56 -18.89 13.96 12.20
N ASP A 57 -19.60 15.08 12.22
CA ASP A 57 -20.63 15.41 11.22
C ASP A 57 -20.04 15.53 9.81
N PHE A 58 -18.88 16.17 9.69
CA PHE A 58 -18.17 16.24 8.41
C PHE A 58 -17.75 14.84 7.95
N GLN A 59 -17.19 14.02 8.85
CA GLN A 59 -16.74 12.68 8.53
C GLN A 59 -17.92 11.81 8.04
N ASN A 60 -19.06 11.87 8.73
CA ASN A 60 -20.31 11.18 8.38
C ASN A 60 -20.83 11.59 7.00
N LYS A 61 -20.85 12.90 6.70
CA LYS A 61 -21.32 13.43 5.41
C LYS A 61 -20.45 12.98 4.23
N TRP A 62 -19.15 12.81 4.44
CA TRP A 62 -18.18 12.49 3.39
C TRP A 62 -17.75 11.02 3.37
N GLN A 63 -18.39 10.13 4.16
CA GLN A 63 -18.06 8.70 4.18
C GLN A 63 -18.11 8.04 2.80
N TRP A 64 -19.09 8.42 1.97
CA TRP A 64 -19.21 7.88 0.61
C TRP A 64 -18.00 8.21 -0.27
N VAL A 65 -17.37 9.37 -0.07
CA VAL A 65 -16.14 9.74 -0.77
C VAL A 65 -14.98 8.85 -0.33
N ARG A 66 -14.90 8.49 0.96
CA ARG A 66 -13.90 7.52 1.45
C ARG A 66 -14.04 6.16 0.74
N TYR A 67 -15.27 5.68 0.59
CA TYR A 67 -15.54 4.42 -0.12
C TYR A 67 -15.21 4.50 -1.62
N LEU A 68 -15.48 5.62 -2.30
CA LEU A 68 -15.15 5.76 -3.72
C LEU A 68 -13.67 6.04 -3.97
N ALA A 69 -13.01 6.78 -3.07
CA ALA A 69 -11.60 7.13 -3.18
C ALA A 69 -10.71 5.89 -3.15
N MET A 70 -11.07 4.88 -2.35
CA MET A 70 -10.24 3.69 -2.15
C MET A 70 -9.98 2.89 -3.45
N PRO A 71 -11.01 2.49 -4.23
CA PRO A 71 -10.80 1.84 -5.54
C PRO A 71 -10.07 2.73 -6.54
N VAL A 72 -10.36 4.05 -6.54
CA VAL A 72 -9.71 5.00 -7.46
C VAL A 72 -8.22 5.11 -7.16
N LEU A 73 -7.83 5.22 -5.89
CA LEU A 73 -6.43 5.26 -5.46
C LEU A 73 -5.70 3.96 -5.78
N LEU A 74 -6.33 2.80 -5.59
CA LEU A 74 -5.75 1.52 -6.02
C LEU A 74 -5.52 1.46 -7.53
N LEU A 75 -6.52 1.87 -8.32
CA LEU A 75 -6.42 1.88 -9.77
C LEU A 75 -5.29 2.80 -10.24
N LEU A 76 -5.18 3.99 -9.62
CA LEU A 76 -4.10 4.93 -9.88
C LEU A 76 -2.74 4.33 -9.51
N LYS A 77 -2.61 3.74 -8.31
CA LYS A 77 -1.37 3.09 -7.86
C LYS A 77 -0.91 2.02 -8.85
N ILE A 78 -1.80 1.09 -9.23
CA ILE A 78 -1.50 0.02 -10.17
C ILE A 78 -1.06 0.60 -11.53
N SER A 79 -1.75 1.63 -12.00
CA SER A 79 -1.44 2.28 -13.27
C SER A 79 -0.06 2.96 -13.24
N VAL A 80 0.26 3.68 -12.16
CA VAL A 80 1.55 4.35 -11.99
C VAL A 80 2.67 3.32 -11.93
N VAL A 81 2.53 2.24 -11.15
CA VAL A 81 3.56 1.20 -11.09
C VAL A 81 3.72 0.48 -12.43
N ALA A 82 2.62 0.19 -13.14
CA ALA A 82 2.70 -0.40 -14.47
C ALA A 82 3.43 0.51 -15.47
N LEU A 83 3.20 1.83 -15.39
CA LEU A 83 3.91 2.82 -16.20
C LEU A 83 5.41 2.88 -15.84
N LEU A 84 5.75 2.83 -14.55
CA LEU A 84 7.15 2.79 -14.12
C LEU A 84 7.87 1.53 -14.61
N LEU A 85 7.20 0.38 -14.62
CA LEU A 85 7.74 -0.84 -15.21
C LEU A 85 7.88 -0.74 -16.73
N ASP A 86 6.99 -0.03 -17.41
CA ASP A 86 7.08 0.20 -18.86
C ASP A 86 8.32 1.04 -19.20
N ILE A 87 8.58 2.09 -18.42
CA ILE A 87 9.83 2.87 -18.50
C ILE A 87 11.05 1.99 -18.24
N GLY A 88 10.99 1.12 -17.23
CA GLY A 88 12.05 0.13 -16.99
C GLY A 88 12.27 -0.79 -18.21
N CYS A 89 11.19 -1.31 -18.81
CA CYS A 89 11.28 -2.16 -19.99
C CYS A 89 11.92 -1.40 -21.18
N PHE A 90 11.58 -0.12 -21.33
CA PHE A 90 12.17 0.76 -22.35
C PHE A 90 13.69 0.88 -22.21
N PHE A 91 14.22 1.08 -21.00
CA PHE A 91 15.68 1.16 -20.78
C PHE A 91 16.43 -0.11 -21.17
N PHE A 92 15.79 -1.28 -21.06
CA PHE A 92 16.37 -2.57 -21.41
C PHE A 92 15.99 -3.05 -22.82
N ASN A 93 15.42 -2.17 -23.67
CA ASN A 93 14.93 -2.48 -25.02
C ASN A 93 13.96 -3.67 -25.05
N LYS A 94 13.18 -3.85 -23.97
CA LYS A 94 12.13 -4.86 -23.88
C LYS A 94 10.79 -4.23 -24.23
N LYS A 95 10.02 -4.92 -25.06
CA LYS A 95 8.67 -4.49 -25.45
C LYS A 95 7.65 -5.41 -24.78
N LEU A 96 6.80 -4.83 -23.94
CA LEU A 96 5.64 -5.49 -23.36
C LEU A 96 4.42 -4.61 -23.64
N LEU A 97 3.24 -5.22 -23.78
CA LEU A 97 2.02 -4.41 -23.84
C LEU A 97 1.74 -3.86 -22.44
N TYR A 98 1.40 -2.57 -22.34
CA TYR A 98 1.03 -1.93 -21.07
C TYR A 98 -0.03 -2.72 -20.29
N LYS A 99 -1.01 -3.31 -20.99
CA LYS A 99 -2.02 -4.18 -20.38
C LYS A 99 -1.41 -5.38 -19.65
N GLN A 100 -0.36 -5.99 -20.20
CA GLN A 100 0.33 -7.10 -19.54
C GLN A 100 1.08 -6.64 -18.29
N LEU A 101 1.70 -5.45 -18.31
CA LEU A 101 2.32 -4.85 -17.13
C LEU A 101 1.28 -4.56 -16.06
N PHE A 102 0.17 -3.94 -16.43
CA PHE A 102 -0.96 -3.69 -15.55
C PHE A 102 -1.46 -4.98 -14.89
N ASP A 103 -1.62 -6.06 -15.66
CA ASP A 103 -2.05 -7.36 -15.14
C ASP A 103 -1.02 -7.98 -14.17
N ILE A 104 0.28 -7.78 -14.41
CA ILE A 104 1.35 -8.24 -13.51
C ILE A 104 1.29 -7.48 -12.18
N VAL A 105 1.21 -6.15 -12.24
CA VAL A 105 1.13 -5.27 -11.07
C VAL A 105 -0.14 -5.56 -10.27
N LEU A 106 -1.29 -5.70 -10.92
CA LEU A 106 -2.56 -6.03 -10.28
C LEU A 106 -2.46 -7.32 -9.46
N ARG A 107 -1.81 -8.36 -9.98
CA ARG A 107 -1.59 -9.61 -9.23
C ARG A 107 -0.62 -9.42 -8.07
N ALA A 108 0.41 -8.60 -8.24
CA ALA A 108 1.39 -8.30 -7.21
C ALA A 108 0.79 -7.53 -6.03
N GLU A 109 -0.22 -6.68 -6.27
CA GLU A 109 -0.89 -5.92 -5.20
C GLU A 109 -1.56 -6.78 -4.12
N PHE A 110 -1.87 -8.04 -4.41
CA PHE A 110 -2.39 -8.97 -3.40
C PHE A 110 -1.39 -9.23 -2.26
N ILE A 111 -0.08 -9.04 -2.47
CA ILE A 111 0.94 -9.15 -1.44
C ILE A 111 0.66 -8.16 -0.30
N PHE A 112 0.21 -6.94 -0.63
CA PHE A 112 -0.04 -5.89 0.35
C PHE A 112 -1.31 -6.12 1.18
N LEU A 113 -2.19 -7.07 0.81
CA LEU A 113 -3.31 -7.47 1.68
C LEU A 113 -2.84 -8.13 2.98
N LEU A 114 -1.63 -8.69 3.00
CA LEU A 114 -1.06 -9.30 4.20
C LEU A 114 -0.71 -8.27 5.28
N VAL A 115 -0.43 -7.02 4.89
CA VAL A 115 -0.07 -5.93 5.80
C VAL A 115 -1.19 -5.66 6.83
N PRO A 116 -2.44 -5.33 6.44
CA PRO A 116 -3.52 -5.14 7.40
C PRO A 116 -3.85 -6.43 8.18
N VAL A 117 -3.70 -7.62 7.58
CA VAL A 117 -3.92 -8.89 8.30
C VAL A 117 -2.95 -9.04 9.47
N LEU A 118 -1.64 -8.84 9.24
CA LEU A 118 -0.65 -8.92 10.32
C LEU A 118 -0.81 -7.80 11.34
N LYS A 119 -1.19 -6.60 10.89
CA LYS A 119 -1.47 -5.47 11.78
C LYS A 119 -2.62 -5.77 12.73
N ILE A 120 -3.74 -6.26 12.23
CA ILE A 120 -4.87 -6.68 13.07
C ILE A 120 -4.42 -7.78 14.04
N GLY A 121 -3.72 -8.81 13.54
CA GLY A 121 -3.21 -9.89 14.39
C GLY A 121 -2.28 -9.40 15.51
N TRP A 122 -1.40 -8.44 15.22
CA TRP A 122 -0.47 -7.88 16.19
C TRP A 122 -1.20 -7.17 17.35
N PHE A 123 -2.03 -6.18 17.02
CA PHE A 123 -2.73 -5.38 18.04
C PHE A 123 -3.86 -6.14 18.74
N TYR A 124 -4.46 -7.13 18.08
CA TYR A 124 -5.50 -7.94 18.71
C TYR A 124 -4.92 -8.97 19.71
N PHE A 125 -3.82 -9.64 19.36
CA PHE A 125 -3.27 -10.73 20.18
C PHE A 125 -2.11 -10.32 21.09
N PHE A 126 -1.23 -9.41 20.67
CA PHE A 126 0.04 -9.14 21.34
C PHE A 126 0.09 -7.78 22.05
N GLN A 127 -0.41 -6.72 21.41
CA GLN A 127 -0.36 -5.36 21.95
C GLN A 127 -1.77 -4.77 22.06
N LYS A 128 -2.43 -5.00 23.21
CA LYS A 128 -3.81 -4.56 23.45
C LYS A 128 -3.92 -3.12 23.95
N ASP A 129 -2.89 -2.63 24.62
CA ASP A 129 -2.78 -1.24 25.06
C ASP A 129 -1.96 -0.49 24.01
N PHE A 130 -2.66 0.19 23.10
CA PHE A 130 -2.04 0.96 22.02
C PHE A 130 -2.78 2.27 21.79
N THR A 131 -2.02 3.27 21.37
CA THR A 131 -2.53 4.59 21.01
C THR A 131 -2.87 4.65 19.52
N LEU A 132 -3.51 5.75 19.11
CA LEU A 132 -3.70 6.04 17.69
C LEU A 132 -2.35 6.17 16.96
N GLU A 133 -1.35 6.74 17.60
CA GLU A 133 0.00 6.94 17.04
C GLU A 133 0.71 5.60 16.81
N ASP A 134 0.66 4.69 17.79
CA ASP A 134 1.16 3.32 17.65
C ASP A 134 0.55 2.65 16.42
N LEU A 135 -0.77 2.77 16.28
CA LEU A 135 -1.48 2.21 15.13
C LEU A 135 -1.05 2.89 13.82
N GLN A 136 -0.86 4.21 13.77
CA GLN A 136 -0.48 4.92 12.55
C GLN A 136 0.95 4.58 12.09
N PHE A 137 1.90 4.51 13.01
CA PHE A 137 3.30 4.25 12.68
C PHE A 137 3.63 2.77 12.54
N PHE A 138 2.76 1.87 13.01
CA PHE A 138 2.96 0.45 12.81
C PHE A 138 2.78 0.01 11.35
N TYR A 139 3.89 -0.43 10.77
CA TYR A 139 3.93 -1.21 9.53
C TYR A 139 4.63 -2.55 9.81
N PRO A 140 3.93 -3.70 9.73
CA PRO A 140 4.49 -4.99 10.09
C PRO A 140 5.70 -5.36 9.23
N LEU A 141 6.70 -5.98 9.84
CA LEU A 141 7.92 -6.45 9.16
C LEU A 141 8.68 -5.34 8.39
N SER A 142 8.51 -4.08 8.83
CA SER A 142 9.29 -2.94 8.37
C SER A 142 10.52 -2.72 9.24
N ALA A 143 11.50 -1.97 8.72
CA ALA A 143 12.64 -1.49 9.50
C ALA A 143 12.16 -0.67 10.71
N LEU A 144 11.09 0.11 10.57
CA LEU A 144 10.51 0.90 11.65
C LEU A 144 10.05 0.03 12.82
N ASN A 145 9.49 -1.16 12.54
CA ASN A 145 9.05 -2.08 13.58
C ASN A 145 10.21 -2.72 14.35
N ILE A 146 11.43 -2.69 13.81
CA ILE A 146 12.65 -3.19 14.47
C ILE A 146 13.27 -2.10 15.33
N THR A 147 13.35 -0.87 14.80
CA THR A 147 13.98 0.25 15.50
C THR A 147 13.07 0.95 16.50
N GLY A 148 11.75 0.79 16.34
CA GLY A 148 10.76 1.65 16.98
C GLY A 148 10.68 3.01 16.30
N TYR A 149 9.60 3.75 16.55
CA TYR A 149 9.42 5.11 16.04
C TYR A 149 9.83 6.20 17.06
N GLN A 150 9.95 5.83 18.34
CA GLN A 150 10.29 6.76 19.42
C GLN A 150 11.75 7.22 19.28
N GLY A 151 11.95 8.54 19.17
CA GLY A 151 13.28 9.15 18.98
C GLY A 151 13.79 9.15 17.54
N ILE A 152 12.98 8.71 16.58
CA ILE A 152 13.23 8.92 15.15
C ILE A 152 12.50 10.18 14.70
N ASP A 153 13.19 11.05 13.97
CA ASP A 153 12.55 12.23 13.40
C ASP A 153 11.41 11.84 12.44
N ILE A 154 10.31 12.61 12.45
CA ILE A 154 9.07 12.27 11.74
C ILE A 154 9.28 12.02 10.24
N TRP A 155 10.18 12.76 9.59
CA TRP A 155 10.53 12.55 8.17
C TRP A 155 11.17 11.18 7.84
N PHE A 156 11.74 10.47 8.82
CA PHE A 156 12.35 9.15 8.62
C PHE A 156 11.37 8.00 8.87
N ILE A 157 10.23 8.27 9.50
CA ILE A 157 9.18 7.26 9.77
C ILE A 157 8.74 6.61 8.47
N TYR A 158 8.34 7.41 7.47
CA TYR A 158 7.85 6.88 6.20
C TYR A 158 8.89 6.03 5.44
N PRO A 159 10.14 6.49 5.22
CA PRO A 159 11.21 5.66 4.65
C PRO A 159 11.37 4.31 5.36
N PHE A 160 11.36 4.30 6.69
CA PHE A 160 11.54 3.08 7.47
C PHE A 160 10.32 2.14 7.38
N GLN A 161 9.11 2.67 7.16
CA GLN A 161 7.93 1.86 6.85
C GLN A 161 8.00 1.22 5.46
N VAL A 162 8.46 1.98 4.45
CA VAL A 162 8.60 1.48 3.07
C VAL A 162 9.66 0.39 2.98
N LEU A 163 10.72 0.47 3.79
CA LEU A 163 11.70 -0.62 3.94
C LEU A 163 11.10 -1.79 4.71
N ASN A 164 10.34 -2.64 4.03
CA ASN A 164 9.67 -3.80 4.62
C ASN A 164 9.75 -5.05 3.75
N LEU A 165 9.43 -6.20 4.36
CA LEU A 165 9.51 -7.50 3.67
C LEU A 165 8.48 -7.66 2.54
N PHE A 166 7.31 -7.01 2.64
CA PHE A 166 6.28 -7.08 1.59
C PHE A 166 6.74 -6.36 0.32
N GLU A 167 7.40 -5.22 0.48
CA GLU A 167 8.03 -4.46 -0.59
C GLU A 167 9.12 -5.31 -1.28
N ALA A 168 9.98 -5.98 -0.50
CA ALA A 168 10.98 -6.90 -1.04
C ALA A 168 10.36 -8.07 -1.83
N PHE A 169 9.29 -8.68 -1.30
CA PHE A 169 8.54 -9.73 -2.02
C PHE A 169 7.84 -9.20 -3.26
N TYR A 170 7.35 -7.95 -3.23
CA TYR A 170 6.73 -7.30 -4.37
C TYR A 170 7.73 -7.11 -5.51
N TRP A 171 8.93 -6.59 -5.22
CA TRP A 171 10.02 -6.47 -6.19
C TRP A 171 10.38 -7.82 -6.82
N TRP A 172 10.56 -8.84 -5.97
CA TRP A 172 10.88 -10.19 -6.43
C TRP A 172 9.78 -10.77 -7.32
N PHE A 173 8.52 -10.62 -6.93
CA PHE A 173 7.38 -11.12 -7.72
C PHE A 173 7.28 -10.43 -9.09
N LEU A 174 7.43 -9.10 -9.13
CA LEU A 174 7.44 -8.35 -10.38
C LEU A 174 8.60 -8.79 -11.29
N ALA A 175 9.81 -8.90 -10.73
CA ALA A 175 11.00 -9.32 -11.46
C ALA A 175 10.84 -10.72 -12.05
N HIS A 176 10.40 -11.69 -11.22
CA HIS A 176 10.17 -13.06 -11.64
C HIS A 176 9.13 -13.15 -12.77
N GLN A 177 8.06 -12.36 -12.70
CA GLN A 177 7.03 -12.34 -13.74
C GLN A 177 7.56 -11.78 -15.07
N LEU A 178 8.44 -10.77 -15.02
CA LEU A 178 9.09 -10.23 -16.22
C LEU A 178 10.08 -11.23 -16.82
N ASP A 179 10.93 -11.86 -16.00
CA ASP A 179 11.89 -12.88 -16.45
C ASP A 179 11.18 -14.05 -17.14
N LYS A 180 10.06 -14.51 -16.57
CA LYS A 180 9.21 -15.56 -17.16
C LYS A 180 8.68 -15.17 -18.54
N ILE A 181 8.30 -13.91 -18.76
CA ILE A 181 7.77 -13.48 -20.06
C ILE A 181 8.89 -13.31 -21.09
N PHE A 182 10.05 -12.80 -20.69
CA PHE A 182 11.17 -12.62 -21.61
C PHE A 182 11.97 -13.91 -21.86
N ASN A 183 11.67 -14.99 -21.14
CA ASN A 183 12.33 -16.30 -21.25
C ASN A 183 13.86 -16.21 -21.10
N GLU A 184 14.32 -15.32 -20.21
CA GLU A 184 15.73 -15.09 -19.96
C GLU A 184 16.19 -15.78 -18.68
N GLN A 185 17.36 -16.43 -18.72
CA GLN A 185 17.92 -17.20 -17.60
C GLN A 185 18.58 -16.35 -16.50
N LYS A 186 18.64 -15.01 -16.63
CA LYS A 186 19.43 -14.16 -15.73
C LYS A 186 18.79 -12.78 -15.50
N GLU A 187 18.41 -12.50 -14.25
CA GLU A 187 18.34 -11.21 -13.51
C GLU A 187 17.93 -9.89 -14.21
N LYS A 188 17.47 -9.91 -15.46
CA LYS A 188 17.05 -8.69 -16.16
C LYS A 188 15.73 -8.17 -15.64
N GLY A 189 14.83 -9.04 -15.18
CA GLY A 189 13.58 -8.66 -14.52
C GLY A 189 13.83 -7.81 -13.29
N LEU A 190 14.78 -8.19 -12.43
CA LEU A 190 15.13 -7.39 -11.25
C LEU A 190 15.74 -6.04 -11.65
N SER A 191 16.60 -6.03 -12.66
CA SER A 191 17.20 -4.80 -13.20
C SER A 191 16.14 -3.85 -13.78
N ILE A 192 15.14 -4.39 -14.49
CA ILE A 192 13.98 -3.63 -15.00
C ILE A 192 13.17 -3.05 -13.85
N VAL A 193 12.82 -3.85 -12.86
CA VAL A 193 12.07 -3.39 -11.66
C VAL A 193 12.85 -2.29 -10.94
N ALA A 194 14.14 -2.50 -10.68
CA ALA A 194 14.98 -1.53 -9.99
C ALA A 194 15.09 -0.20 -10.76
N SER A 195 15.31 -0.25 -12.07
CA SER A 195 15.47 0.94 -12.92
C SER A 195 14.18 1.74 -13.12
N GLY A 196 13.03 1.08 -13.14
CA GLY A 196 11.73 1.71 -13.34
C GLY A 196 11.03 1.99 -12.00
N TYR A 197 10.45 0.94 -11.42
CA TYR A 197 9.71 1.03 -10.17
C TYR A 197 10.59 1.48 -9.00
N GLY A 198 11.81 0.95 -8.87
CA GLY A 198 12.72 1.29 -7.78
C GLY A 198 13.12 2.76 -7.77
N VAL A 199 13.51 3.31 -8.91
CA VAL A 199 13.79 4.75 -9.04
C VAL A 199 12.54 5.59 -8.75
N GLY A 200 11.37 5.19 -9.27
CA GLY A 200 10.11 5.87 -8.98
C GLY A 200 9.74 5.85 -7.50
N LEU A 201 9.95 4.73 -6.81
CA LEU A 201 9.73 4.59 -5.38
C LEU A 201 10.69 5.48 -4.58
N LEU A 202 11.97 5.55 -4.95
CA LEU A 202 12.93 6.45 -4.30
C LEU A 202 12.54 7.91 -4.45
N LEU A 203 12.12 8.34 -5.65
CA LEU A 203 11.64 9.71 -5.86
C LEU A 203 10.39 10.00 -5.01
N TRP A 204 9.48 9.05 -4.90
CA TRP A 204 8.30 9.16 -4.05
C TRP A 204 8.67 9.29 -2.56
N ILE A 205 9.57 8.44 -2.06
CA ILE A 205 10.05 8.50 -0.67
C ILE A 205 10.68 9.87 -0.38
N VAL A 206 11.60 10.33 -1.23
CA VAL A 206 12.26 11.65 -1.05
C VAL A 206 11.24 12.79 -1.09
N GLY A 207 10.25 12.72 -1.98
CA GLY A 207 9.15 13.68 -2.03
C GLY A 207 8.37 13.73 -0.73
N VAL A 208 7.97 12.57 -0.20
CA VAL A 208 7.25 12.49 1.09
C VAL A 208 8.12 13.03 2.22
N MET A 209 9.40 12.64 2.31
CA MET A 209 10.32 13.16 3.33
C MET A 209 10.40 14.70 3.30
N PHE A 210 10.52 15.29 2.11
CA PHE A 210 10.59 16.73 1.94
C PHE A 210 9.31 17.44 2.39
N PHE A 211 8.14 16.92 2.01
CA PHE A 211 6.87 17.49 2.44
C PHE A 211 6.63 17.33 3.94
N THR A 212 7.02 16.20 4.52
CA THR A 212 6.92 15.97 5.97
C THR A 212 7.81 16.93 6.74
N LEU A 213 9.07 17.12 6.32
CA LEU A 213 9.98 18.06 6.98
C LEU A 213 9.47 19.50 6.99
N ASN A 214 8.95 19.97 5.86
CA ASN A 214 8.53 21.37 5.73
C ASN A 214 7.19 21.67 6.42
N ASN A 215 6.44 20.64 6.78
CA ASN A 215 5.16 20.76 7.48
C ASN A 215 5.24 20.29 8.95
N ALA A 216 6.41 19.86 9.42
CA ALA A 216 6.70 19.51 10.81
C ALA A 216 7.19 20.73 11.59
#